data_AF-A0A067SM10-F1
#
_entry.id   AF-A0A067SM10-F1
#
_cell.length_a   1.000
_cell.length_b   1.000
_cell.length_c   1.000
_cell.angle_alpha   90.00
_cell.angle_beta   90.00
_cell.angle_gamma   90.00
#
_symmetry.space_group_name_H-M   'P 1'
#
loop_
_entity.id
_entity.type
_entity.pdbx_description
1 polymer ?
#
loop_
_entity_poly.entity_id
_entity_poly.type
_entity_poly.pdbx_seq_one_letter_code
_entity_poly.pdbx_strand_id
1 'polypeptide(L)'
;MKTRRNLFLCLFCALICLSDATSTHPPPAFAIPPSPGLDLVNLLIGNGGDTPNGSGGNIPSTAPPFGMTRWVAQTQTHYVSATPYNWTLDKVMGVVGTRQPAIWMGESAPISVSAGVGRNVVVDFDQRGLEVLRGTDGQKKEVVSSGYYNVELDDGHGGSIIIEQTATSRVAHLRFTFKSTLSPYILFEVARPSVITSTASNITFPSGSVSILDDLEHFKGYFCARFNEGSPKPTYGVIQNGTKSSLSPQDKAVQGSLLSAYARFPTSASATEPTVITLRVGTSFISEEQARKNIDVEIPDSPPSPSAFLTESSPTADGHLVPGTFENTAYRVRKSWADILNRIDLKLYLNDSAATASPRDFVDQQTFWTAIVHTLQFPTEQHERNRYYSGYDNQVHELEEGGESYTGYSIWDTFRAEWAWQILFVPERIPGLVQSMLADYKEGGWLPIWKNVVETNIMVGKHADSLIAEAVLKNVTGFDRELAWEAVWKDATVPPKDDLTGFDLHTVIMLNDVGLDEYITYSLKYPRAKYTTRSVSSSPHSHLYSVPLCSLDDGITITLLGGE
;
A
#
# COMPACT_ATOMS: atom_id res chain seq x y z
N MET A 1 -62.75 -41.41 24.16
CA MET A 1 -62.62 -40.02 23.66
C MET A 1 -62.25 -39.13 24.86
N LYS A 2 -61.29 -38.22 24.71
CA LYS A 2 -60.26 -37.78 25.70
C LYS A 2 -59.03 -38.69 25.59
N THR A 3 -57.79 -38.24 25.42
CA THR A 3 -57.15 -36.94 25.70
C THR A 3 -55.80 -36.95 24.98
N ARG A 4 -55.37 -35.84 24.35
CA ARG A 4 -54.01 -35.27 24.49
C ARG A 4 -53.90 -33.99 23.67
N ARG A 5 -53.63 -32.91 24.40
CA ARG A 5 -53.44 -31.53 23.99
C ARG A 5 -52.00 -31.20 24.38
N ASN A 6 -51.34 -30.34 23.60
CA ASN A 6 -50.07 -29.64 23.87
C ASN A 6 -48.75 -30.42 23.64
N LEU A 7 -48.21 -30.29 22.42
CA LEU A 7 -46.75 -30.27 22.20
C LEU A 7 -46.36 -29.59 20.87
N PHE A 8 -46.97 -28.44 20.54
CA PHE A 8 -46.69 -27.71 19.29
C PHE A 8 -46.44 -26.21 19.50
N LEU A 9 -45.92 -25.82 20.67
CA LEU A 9 -45.65 -24.41 21.00
C LEU A 9 -44.22 -24.12 21.48
N CYS A 10 -43.23 -24.93 21.08
CA CYS A 10 -41.81 -24.69 21.40
C CYS A 10 -40.87 -24.60 20.19
N LEU A 11 -41.35 -24.71 18.94
CA LEU A 11 -40.48 -24.63 17.76
C LEU A 11 -40.51 -23.28 17.01
N PHE A 12 -41.28 -22.29 17.47
CA PHE A 12 -41.43 -21.00 16.78
C PHE A 12 -40.69 -19.82 17.44
N CYS A 13 -39.91 -20.05 18.51
CA CYS A 13 -39.07 -19.01 19.14
C CYS A 13 -37.57 -19.16 18.87
N ALA A 14 -37.14 -20.12 18.04
CA ALA A 14 -35.71 -20.36 17.75
C ALA A 14 -35.25 -19.82 16.38
N LEU A 15 -36.08 -19.04 15.68
CA LEU A 15 -35.82 -18.58 14.31
C LEU A 15 -35.85 -17.06 14.13
N ILE A 16 -35.71 -16.30 15.22
CA ILE A 16 -35.42 -14.85 15.19
C ILE A 16 -34.29 -14.55 16.19
N CYS A 17 -33.18 -15.28 16.04
CA CYS A 17 -31.86 -14.74 16.33
C CYS A 17 -31.09 -14.86 15.02
N LEU A 18 -31.46 -14.04 14.03
CA LEU A 18 -30.53 -13.68 12.95
C LEU A 18 -29.33 -13.07 13.66
N SER A 19 -28.32 -13.90 13.93
CA SER A 19 -27.12 -13.46 14.62
C SER A 19 -26.47 -12.40 13.75
N ASP A 20 -26.45 -11.16 14.23
CA ASP A 20 -25.58 -10.08 13.78
C ASP A 20 -24.13 -10.44 14.21
N ALA A 21 -23.68 -11.62 13.78
CA ALA A 21 -22.34 -12.14 13.98
C ALA A 21 -21.46 -11.54 12.90
N THR A 22 -20.27 -11.14 13.29
CA THR A 22 -19.41 -10.32 12.44
C THR A 22 -18.65 -11.22 11.47
N SER A 23 -18.69 -10.90 10.18
CA SER A 23 -17.77 -11.52 9.21
C SER A 23 -16.47 -10.73 9.23
N THR A 24 -15.34 -11.42 9.40
CA THR A 24 -13.99 -10.86 9.20
C THR A 24 -13.48 -11.08 7.78
N HIS A 25 -14.22 -11.85 6.97
CA HIS A 25 -13.88 -12.14 5.58
C HIS A 25 -14.64 -11.23 4.60
N PRO A 26 -14.04 -10.93 3.43
CA PRO A 26 -14.74 -10.24 2.34
C PRO A 26 -16.08 -10.90 2.00
N PRO A 27 -17.13 -10.12 1.71
CA PRO A 27 -18.37 -10.67 1.16
C PRO A 27 -18.09 -11.47 -0.12
N PRO A 28 -18.93 -12.46 -0.50
CA PRO A 28 -18.67 -13.32 -1.66
C PRO A 28 -18.38 -12.57 -2.97
N ALA A 29 -19.03 -11.42 -3.16
CA ALA A 29 -18.82 -10.51 -4.28
C ALA A 29 -17.37 -9.97 -4.38
N PHE A 30 -16.67 -9.86 -3.25
CA PHE A 30 -15.30 -9.34 -3.16
C PHE A 30 -14.26 -10.47 -2.98
N ALA A 31 -14.69 -11.73 -3.04
CA ALA A 31 -13.84 -12.92 -2.99
C ALA A 31 -13.55 -13.52 -4.39
N ILE A 32 -13.81 -12.75 -5.45
CA ILE A 32 -13.65 -13.18 -6.86
C ILE A 32 -12.47 -12.42 -7.50
N PRO A 33 -11.55 -13.09 -8.23
CA PRO A 33 -11.51 -14.53 -8.50
C PRO A 33 -11.13 -15.37 -7.27
N PRO A 34 -11.45 -16.68 -7.25
CA PRO A 34 -11.05 -17.55 -6.14
C PRO A 34 -9.53 -17.68 -6.06
N SER A 35 -8.98 -17.62 -4.86
CA SER A 35 -7.56 -17.85 -4.59
C SER A 35 -7.41 -18.36 -3.15
N PRO A 36 -7.21 -19.68 -2.94
CA PRO A 36 -7.12 -20.25 -1.61
C PRO A 36 -6.01 -19.63 -0.75
N GLY A 37 -4.87 -19.29 -1.37
CA GLY A 37 -3.77 -18.62 -0.68
C GLY A 37 -4.15 -17.21 -0.23
N LEU A 38 -4.80 -16.43 -1.11
CA LEU A 38 -5.25 -15.07 -0.78
C LEU A 38 -6.34 -15.04 0.29
N ASP A 39 -7.21 -16.06 0.34
CA ASP A 39 -8.26 -16.18 1.35
C ASP A 39 -7.71 -16.47 2.77
N LEU A 40 -6.44 -16.90 2.86
CA LEU A 40 -5.72 -17.13 4.11
C LEU A 40 -4.90 -15.92 4.56
N VAL A 41 -4.81 -14.85 3.77
CA VAL A 41 -4.04 -13.65 4.11
C VAL A 41 -4.71 -12.88 5.24
N ASN A 42 -3.92 -12.47 6.24
CA ASN A 42 -4.37 -11.62 7.34
C ASN A 42 -3.43 -10.43 7.55
N LEU A 43 -3.81 -9.30 6.97
CA LEU A 43 -3.03 -8.07 7.01
C LEU A 43 -2.94 -7.42 8.41
N LEU A 44 -3.70 -7.92 9.40
CA LEU A 44 -3.57 -7.45 10.78
C LEU A 44 -2.32 -8.01 11.48
N ILE A 45 -1.68 -9.05 10.92
CA ILE A 45 -0.44 -9.61 11.49
C ILE A 45 0.69 -8.58 11.38
N GLY A 46 1.28 -8.24 12.54
CA GLY A 46 2.33 -7.23 12.65
C GLY A 46 1.81 -5.78 12.65
N ASN A 47 0.50 -5.59 12.79
CA ASN A 47 -0.12 -4.31 13.14
C ASN A 47 -0.57 -4.34 14.61
N GLY A 48 -0.43 -3.21 15.32
CA GLY A 48 -0.96 -3.03 16.68
C GLY A 48 0.06 -2.65 17.75
N GLY A 49 -0.32 -2.87 19.01
CA GLY A 49 0.54 -2.67 20.19
C GLY A 49 0.38 -1.30 20.84
N ASP A 50 0.80 -1.21 22.10
CA ASP A 50 0.69 0.01 22.93
C ASP A 50 1.79 1.04 22.63
N THR A 51 2.79 0.66 21.83
CA THR A 51 3.91 1.52 21.43
C THR A 51 4.23 1.35 19.96
N PRO A 52 4.78 2.40 19.30
CA PRO A 52 5.37 2.34 17.97
C PRO A 52 6.17 1.08 17.64
N ASN A 53 6.94 0.56 18.59
CA ASN A 53 7.89 -0.53 18.37
C ASN A 53 7.35 -1.88 18.87
N GLY A 54 6.10 -1.91 19.33
CA GLY A 54 5.47 -3.09 19.91
C GLY A 54 4.92 -4.07 18.87
N SER A 55 4.96 -3.73 17.58
CA SER A 55 4.54 -4.58 16.47
C SER A 55 5.50 -4.47 15.28
N GLY A 56 5.20 -5.19 14.20
CA GLY A 56 6.01 -5.19 12.98
C GLY A 56 5.96 -3.88 12.19
N GLY A 57 5.07 -2.94 12.54
CA GLY A 57 4.89 -1.70 11.78
C GLY A 57 4.21 -1.91 10.43
N ASN A 58 3.42 -2.97 10.28
CA ASN A 58 2.70 -3.27 9.03
C ASN A 58 1.46 -2.38 8.88
N ILE A 59 1.12 -2.07 7.63
CA ILE A 59 -0.05 -1.27 7.28
C ILE A 59 -1.05 -2.17 6.53
N PRO A 60 -2.28 -2.39 7.06
CA PRO A 60 -3.26 -3.26 6.42
C PRO A 60 -3.99 -2.57 5.26
N SER A 61 -3.24 -2.26 4.21
CA SER A 61 -3.73 -1.47 3.09
C SER A 61 -4.33 -2.29 1.95
N THR A 62 -5.24 -1.68 1.19
CA THR A 62 -5.71 -2.15 -0.11
C THR A 62 -4.93 -1.47 -1.24
N ALA A 63 -4.36 -2.26 -2.13
CA ALA A 63 -3.73 -1.85 -3.39
C ALA A 63 -3.37 -3.11 -4.20
N PRO A 64 -3.10 -3.00 -5.51
CA PRO A 64 -2.38 -4.06 -6.22
C PRO A 64 -0.96 -4.23 -5.66
N PRO A 65 -0.29 -5.36 -5.93
CA PRO A 65 1.13 -5.52 -5.68
C PRO A 65 1.93 -4.31 -6.21
N PHE A 66 2.84 -3.78 -5.40
CA PHE A 66 3.71 -2.63 -5.72
C PHE A 66 2.98 -1.31 -6.05
N GLY A 67 1.68 -1.18 -5.73
CA GLY A 67 0.90 0.01 -6.08
C GLY A 67 1.50 1.33 -5.56
N MET A 68 1.48 2.37 -6.40
CA MET A 68 2.05 3.70 -6.10
C MET A 68 1.47 4.32 -4.83
N THR A 69 0.17 4.12 -4.58
CA THR A 69 -0.52 4.63 -3.40
C THR A 69 -1.36 3.52 -2.78
N ARG A 70 -1.02 3.17 -1.55
CA ARG A 70 -1.75 2.20 -0.76
C ARG A 70 -2.82 2.92 0.06
N TRP A 71 -3.99 2.32 0.19
CA TRP A 71 -5.09 2.95 0.95
C TRP A 71 -5.42 2.15 2.19
N VAL A 72 -5.63 2.83 3.32
CA VAL A 72 -5.88 2.19 4.61
C VAL A 72 -6.82 3.04 5.44
N ALA A 73 -7.62 2.42 6.31
CA ALA A 73 -8.30 3.16 7.35
C ALA A 73 -7.31 3.87 8.26
N GLN A 74 -7.68 5.04 8.76
CA GLN A 74 -6.84 5.83 9.63
C GLN A 74 -7.42 5.80 11.05
N THR A 75 -6.73 5.15 11.98
CA THR A 75 -7.14 5.09 13.41
C THR A 75 -6.30 5.97 14.32
N GLN A 76 -5.19 6.53 13.79
CA GLN A 76 -4.33 7.46 14.50
C GLN A 76 -3.58 8.39 13.52
N THR A 77 -2.94 9.43 14.07
CA THR A 77 -1.98 10.25 13.33
C THR A 77 -0.73 9.44 13.03
N HIS A 78 -0.20 9.54 11.81
CA HIS A 78 1.03 8.87 11.39
C HIS A 78 2.13 9.88 11.09
N TYR A 79 3.35 9.44 11.34
CA TYR A 79 4.58 10.21 11.25
C TYR A 79 5.76 9.23 11.33
N VAL A 80 6.99 9.72 11.37
CA VAL A 80 8.15 8.87 11.66
C VAL A 80 7.92 8.17 13.01
N SER A 81 7.99 6.84 13.01
CA SER A 81 7.68 5.96 14.14
C SER A 81 6.18 5.73 14.40
N ALA A 82 5.26 6.08 13.51
CA ALA A 82 3.85 5.75 13.70
C ALA A 82 3.15 5.47 12.36
N THR A 83 2.50 4.32 12.25
CA THR A 83 1.69 3.93 11.09
C THR A 83 0.26 4.51 11.19
N PRO A 84 -0.46 4.69 10.06
CA PRO A 84 -1.80 5.29 10.06
C PRO A 84 -2.88 4.45 10.75
N TYR A 85 -2.62 3.16 10.93
CA TYR A 85 -3.57 2.19 11.46
C TYR A 85 -2.97 1.41 12.62
N ASN A 86 -3.75 1.28 13.69
CA ASN A 86 -3.50 0.45 14.86
C ASN A 86 -4.81 -0.29 15.20
N TRP A 87 -4.80 -1.62 15.09
CA TRP A 87 -5.99 -2.44 15.28
C TRP A 87 -6.53 -2.39 16.71
N THR A 88 -5.73 -2.04 17.72
CA THR A 88 -6.18 -1.99 19.13
C THR A 88 -7.05 -0.77 19.44
N LEU A 89 -7.07 0.23 18.54
CA LEU A 89 -7.86 1.46 18.69
C LEU A 89 -9.27 1.27 18.12
N ASP A 90 -10.28 1.82 18.81
CA ASP A 90 -11.69 1.62 18.47
C ASP A 90 -12.31 2.73 17.62
N LYS A 91 -11.51 3.70 17.19
CA LYS A 91 -11.97 4.81 16.35
C LYS A 91 -11.33 4.81 14.97
N VAL A 92 -12.13 5.15 13.97
CA VAL A 92 -11.69 5.40 12.59
C VAL A 92 -11.97 6.86 12.25
N MET A 93 -10.92 7.59 11.86
CA MET A 93 -10.98 9.01 11.48
C MET A 93 -11.33 9.20 9.99
N GLY A 94 -11.23 8.14 9.19
CA GLY A 94 -11.41 8.14 7.74
C GLY A 94 -10.51 7.11 7.08
N VAL A 95 -10.23 7.29 5.80
CA VAL A 95 -9.23 6.53 5.03
C VAL A 95 -8.11 7.45 4.56
N VAL A 96 -6.90 6.91 4.41
CA VAL A 96 -5.74 7.66 3.93
C VAL A 96 -5.01 6.90 2.83
N GLY A 97 -4.68 7.63 1.75
CA GLY A 97 -3.68 7.21 0.77
C GLY A 97 -2.29 7.42 1.35
N THR A 98 -1.59 6.33 1.63
CA THR A 98 -0.27 6.28 2.27
C THR A 98 0.79 5.75 1.31
N ARG A 99 1.99 6.31 1.44
CA ARG A 99 3.21 5.87 0.76
C ARG A 99 4.34 5.59 1.75
N GLN A 100 4.03 5.57 3.05
CA GLN A 100 4.97 5.25 4.12
C GLN A 100 5.52 3.82 3.93
N PRO A 101 6.81 3.63 3.59
CA PRO A 101 7.31 2.29 3.27
C PRO A 101 7.63 1.46 4.51
N ALA A 102 8.09 2.12 5.56
CA ALA A 102 8.27 1.52 6.87
C ALA A 102 7.92 2.55 7.95
N ILE A 103 7.68 2.05 9.17
CA ILE A 103 7.32 2.89 10.31
C ILE A 103 8.30 4.05 10.54
N TRP A 104 9.58 3.88 10.19
CA TRP A 104 10.64 4.88 10.39
C TRP A 104 10.81 5.92 9.26
N MET A 105 10.10 5.79 8.13
CA MET A 105 10.37 6.59 6.91
C MET A 105 9.54 7.85 6.77
N GLY A 106 8.63 8.10 7.72
CA GLY A 106 7.62 9.14 7.58
C GLY A 106 6.71 8.90 6.37
N GLU A 107 6.02 9.94 5.93
CA GLU A 107 4.98 9.87 4.91
C GLU A 107 5.25 10.86 3.77
N SER A 108 4.88 10.46 2.55
CA SER A 108 5.09 11.24 1.33
C SER A 108 3.74 11.59 0.70
N ALA A 109 3.37 12.86 0.87
CA ALA A 109 2.16 13.45 0.29
C ALA A 109 0.86 12.63 0.53
N PRO A 110 0.48 12.42 1.80
CA PRO A 110 -0.72 11.65 2.13
C PRO A 110 -1.99 12.42 1.78
N ILE A 111 -3.05 11.69 1.45
CA ILE A 111 -4.39 12.25 1.25
C ILE A 111 -5.40 11.52 2.13
N SER A 112 -6.06 12.24 3.04
CA SER A 112 -7.08 11.68 3.93
C SER A 112 -8.48 12.08 3.47
N VAL A 113 -9.39 11.10 3.44
CA VAL A 113 -10.82 11.28 3.15
C VAL A 113 -11.61 10.76 4.34
N SER A 114 -12.43 11.62 4.96
CA SER A 114 -13.30 11.23 6.06
C SER A 114 -14.75 11.52 5.77
N ALA A 115 -15.63 10.89 6.54
CA ALA A 115 -17.07 11.03 6.42
C ALA A 115 -17.69 11.37 7.77
N GLY A 116 -18.78 12.12 7.74
CA GLY A 116 -19.56 12.42 8.93
C GLY A 116 -20.96 12.89 8.56
N VAL A 117 -21.77 13.16 9.58
CA VAL A 117 -23.15 13.64 9.42
C VAL A 117 -23.40 14.91 10.23
N GLY A 118 -24.41 15.68 9.83
CA GLY A 118 -24.90 16.83 10.57
C GLY A 118 -24.48 18.18 9.99
N ARG A 119 -24.86 19.24 10.72
CA ARG A 119 -24.72 20.62 10.26
C ARG A 119 -23.27 21.10 10.26
N ASN A 120 -22.47 20.65 11.22
CA ASN A 120 -21.08 21.03 11.39
C ASN A 120 -20.18 20.01 10.71
N VAL A 121 -19.19 20.49 9.96
CA VAL A 121 -18.12 19.64 9.43
C VAL A 121 -17.03 19.61 10.50
N VAL A 122 -16.67 18.43 10.98
CA VAL A 122 -15.65 18.27 12.02
C VAL A 122 -14.30 18.06 11.33
N VAL A 123 -13.44 19.06 11.41
CA VAL A 123 -12.09 19.02 10.79
C VAL A 123 -11.01 18.55 11.76
N ASP A 124 -11.25 18.69 13.06
CA ASP A 124 -10.31 18.26 14.09
C ASP A 124 -10.13 16.73 14.03
N PHE A 125 -8.87 16.31 14.01
CA PHE A 125 -8.49 14.92 13.74
C PHE A 125 -9.02 13.95 14.78
N ASP A 126 -8.96 14.32 16.06
CA ASP A 126 -9.38 13.44 17.16
C ASP A 126 -10.90 13.47 17.31
N GLN A 127 -11.53 14.64 17.11
CA GLN A 127 -12.98 14.79 17.26
C GLN A 127 -13.79 14.19 16.11
N ARG A 128 -13.22 14.06 14.91
CA ARG A 128 -13.92 13.44 13.76
C ARG A 128 -13.93 11.91 13.80
N GLY A 129 -13.14 11.30 14.69
CA GLY A 129 -13.06 9.85 14.82
C GLY A 129 -14.38 9.24 15.28
N LEU A 130 -14.87 8.26 14.52
CA LEU A 130 -16.12 7.53 14.80
C LEU A 130 -15.80 6.16 15.40
N GLU A 131 -16.61 5.73 16.37
CA GLU A 131 -16.45 4.43 17.03
C GLU A 131 -16.80 3.29 16.07
N VAL A 132 -15.97 2.24 16.05
CA VAL A 132 -16.21 1.02 15.27
C VAL A 132 -17.32 0.22 15.94
N LEU A 133 -18.40 -0.05 15.20
CA LEU A 133 -19.48 -0.89 15.69
C LEU A 133 -18.99 -2.32 15.89
N ARG A 134 -19.57 -3.00 16.87
CA ARG A 134 -19.27 -4.40 17.18
C ARG A 134 -20.49 -5.27 16.97
N GLY A 135 -20.30 -6.49 16.49
CA GLY A 135 -21.35 -7.48 16.40
C GLY A 135 -21.69 -8.08 17.76
N THR A 136 -22.66 -9.00 17.75
CA THR A 136 -23.10 -9.72 18.96
C THR A 136 -22.03 -10.64 19.56
N ASP A 137 -21.00 -10.96 18.78
CA ASP A 137 -19.80 -11.71 19.18
C ASP A 137 -18.70 -10.82 19.79
N GLY A 138 -18.94 -9.50 19.89
CA GLY A 138 -17.98 -8.52 20.39
C GLY A 138 -16.86 -8.17 19.40
N GLN A 139 -16.83 -8.77 18.20
CA GLN A 139 -15.85 -8.44 17.18
C GLN A 139 -16.20 -7.13 16.49
N LYS A 140 -15.17 -6.40 16.04
CA LYS A 140 -15.35 -5.19 15.23
C LYS A 140 -16.00 -5.55 13.91
N LYS A 141 -17.04 -4.80 13.50
CA LYS A 141 -17.64 -4.86 12.16
C LYS A 141 -16.70 -4.27 11.13
N GLU A 142 -15.61 -4.99 10.90
CA GLU A 142 -14.48 -4.59 10.08
C GLU A 142 -13.93 -5.79 9.32
N VAL A 143 -13.72 -5.59 8.02
CA VAL A 143 -13.17 -6.57 7.09
C VAL A 143 -11.93 -5.96 6.46
N VAL A 144 -10.83 -6.71 6.50
CA VAL A 144 -9.53 -6.29 5.99
C VAL A 144 -8.98 -7.36 5.06
N SER A 145 -8.70 -6.99 3.81
CA SER A 145 -8.03 -7.85 2.82
C SER A 145 -7.19 -7.02 1.85
N SER A 146 -6.33 -7.66 1.06
CA SER A 146 -5.45 -6.94 0.11
C SER A 146 -6.21 -6.21 -1.01
N GLY A 147 -7.44 -6.62 -1.32
CA GLY A 147 -8.25 -6.04 -2.41
C GLY A 147 -9.50 -5.28 -1.97
N TYR A 148 -9.91 -5.41 -0.70
CA TYR A 148 -11.15 -4.85 -0.18
C TYR A 148 -11.06 -4.60 1.32
N TYR A 149 -11.51 -3.42 1.72
CA TYR A 149 -11.68 -3.02 3.11
C TYR A 149 -13.11 -2.56 3.35
N ASN A 150 -13.65 -2.87 4.53
CA ASN A 150 -14.95 -2.39 4.97
C ASN A 150 -14.98 -2.18 6.49
N VAL A 151 -15.65 -1.12 6.94
CA VAL A 151 -15.95 -0.91 8.36
C VAL A 151 -17.31 -0.25 8.54
N GLU A 152 -18.05 -0.64 9.58
CA GLU A 152 -19.26 0.05 10.03
C GLU A 152 -19.00 0.85 11.32
N LEU A 153 -19.33 2.14 11.27
CA LEU A 153 -19.03 3.14 12.31
C LEU A 153 -20.32 3.71 12.89
N ASP A 154 -20.33 3.98 14.19
CA ASP A 154 -21.40 4.72 14.87
C ASP A 154 -21.38 6.19 14.40
N ASP A 155 -22.50 6.70 13.91
CA ASP A 155 -22.59 8.10 13.49
C ASP A 155 -22.75 9.09 14.67
N GLY A 156 -22.87 8.58 15.91
CA GLY A 156 -23.06 9.35 17.14
C GLY A 156 -24.48 9.87 17.34
N HIS A 157 -25.41 9.51 16.45
CA HIS A 157 -26.76 10.04 16.37
C HIS A 157 -27.82 8.94 16.19
N GLY A 158 -27.48 7.68 16.48
CA GLY A 158 -28.37 6.53 16.40
C GLY A 158 -28.47 5.92 15.00
N GLY A 159 -27.59 6.32 14.08
CA GLY A 159 -27.39 5.73 12.76
C GLY A 159 -26.01 5.10 12.62
N SER A 160 -25.62 4.76 11.39
CA SER A 160 -24.27 4.28 11.09
C SER A 160 -23.74 4.79 9.76
N ILE A 161 -22.41 4.80 9.64
CA ILE A 161 -21.68 5.09 8.41
C ILE A 161 -20.84 3.87 8.07
N ILE A 162 -21.05 3.31 6.88
CA ILE A 162 -20.22 2.25 6.35
C ILE A 162 -19.21 2.88 5.38
N ILE A 163 -17.93 2.55 5.56
CA ILE A 163 -16.86 2.89 4.63
C ILE A 163 -16.43 1.60 3.92
N GLU A 164 -16.38 1.63 2.60
CA GLU A 164 -15.83 0.58 1.75
C GLU A 164 -14.73 1.16 0.87
N GLN A 165 -13.64 0.42 0.75
CA GLN A 165 -12.43 0.87 0.06
C GLN A 165 -11.81 -0.25 -0.77
N THR A 166 -11.40 0.10 -1.98
CA THR A 166 -10.44 -0.64 -2.80
C THR A 166 -9.59 0.39 -3.57
N ALA A 167 -8.49 -0.01 -4.19
CA ALA A 167 -7.63 0.91 -4.93
C ALA A 167 -6.84 0.21 -6.03
N THR A 168 -6.76 0.84 -7.20
CA THR A 168 -5.71 0.55 -8.19
C THR A 168 -4.40 1.25 -7.79
N SER A 169 -3.35 1.15 -8.60
CA SER A 169 -2.01 1.65 -8.24
C SER A 169 -2.04 3.14 -7.84
N ARG A 170 -2.81 3.98 -8.54
CA ARG A 170 -2.80 5.45 -8.34
C ARG A 170 -4.14 6.03 -7.93
N VAL A 171 -5.19 5.22 -7.87
CA VAL A 171 -6.58 5.67 -7.67
C VAL A 171 -7.30 4.83 -6.61
N ALA A 172 -7.78 5.47 -5.55
CA ALA A 172 -8.76 4.83 -4.67
C ALA A 172 -10.16 4.85 -5.28
N HIS A 173 -10.92 3.80 -5.00
CA HIS A 173 -12.35 3.75 -5.18
C HIS A 173 -12.98 3.60 -3.80
N LEU A 174 -13.73 4.62 -3.38
CA LEU A 174 -14.32 4.72 -2.05
C LEU A 174 -15.83 4.73 -2.16
N ARG A 175 -16.51 3.99 -1.28
CA ARG A 175 -17.97 4.01 -1.15
C ARG A 175 -18.35 4.24 0.30
N PHE A 176 -19.18 5.25 0.52
CA PHE A 176 -19.70 5.64 1.82
C PHE A 176 -21.21 5.42 1.85
N THR A 177 -21.70 4.62 2.78
CA THR A 177 -23.12 4.36 2.96
C THR A 177 -23.58 4.94 4.29
N PHE A 178 -24.43 5.96 4.24
CA PHE A 178 -24.95 6.68 5.40
C PHE A 178 -26.36 6.18 5.74
N LYS A 179 -26.49 5.46 6.85
CA LYS A 179 -27.77 5.06 7.46
C LYS A 179 -28.15 6.09 8.52
N SER A 180 -28.39 7.32 8.10
CA SER A 180 -28.64 8.45 9.01
C SER A 180 -29.75 9.36 8.49
N THR A 181 -30.43 10.03 9.41
CA THR A 181 -31.41 11.11 9.10
C THR A 181 -30.77 12.49 9.11
N LEU A 182 -29.45 12.57 9.27
CA LEU A 182 -28.69 13.81 9.24
C LEU A 182 -27.99 13.98 7.87
N SER A 183 -27.74 15.23 7.49
CA SER A 183 -27.10 15.56 6.21
C SER A 183 -25.67 15.02 6.19
N PRO A 184 -25.32 14.13 5.23
CA PRO A 184 -23.98 13.58 5.16
C PRO A 184 -22.97 14.55 4.54
N TYR A 185 -21.72 14.44 4.94
CA TYR A 185 -20.60 15.14 4.32
C TYR A 185 -19.38 14.24 4.18
N ILE A 186 -18.59 14.52 3.14
CA ILE A 186 -17.25 13.98 2.92
C ILE A 186 -16.26 15.13 3.08
N LEU A 187 -15.17 14.90 3.82
CA LEU A 187 -14.10 15.85 4.09
C LEU A 187 -12.81 15.33 3.46
N PHE A 188 -12.08 16.22 2.79
CA PHE A 188 -10.76 15.99 2.23
C PHE A 188 -9.76 16.88 2.98
N GLU A 189 -8.75 16.28 3.59
CA GLU A 189 -7.63 17.04 4.16
C GLU A 189 -6.60 17.31 3.08
N VAL A 190 -6.48 18.58 2.68
CA VAL A 190 -5.66 19.04 1.55
C VAL A 190 -4.29 19.49 2.03
N ALA A 191 -4.27 20.23 3.14
CA ALA A 191 -3.05 20.65 3.81
C ALA A 191 -3.21 20.36 5.29
N ARG A 192 -2.40 19.43 5.81
CA ARG A 192 -2.42 19.05 7.23
C ARG A 192 -1.02 19.21 7.83
N PRO A 193 -0.90 19.36 9.15
CA PRO A 193 0.40 19.33 9.78
C PRO A 193 1.10 17.97 9.51
N SER A 194 2.35 18.02 9.06
CA SER A 194 3.21 16.85 8.86
C SER A 194 4.31 16.86 9.89
N VAL A 195 4.48 15.74 10.61
CA VAL A 195 5.57 15.55 11.56
C VAL A 195 6.64 14.72 10.85
N ILE A 196 7.77 15.36 10.54
CA ILE A 196 8.90 14.75 9.81
C ILE A 196 9.93 14.16 10.80
N THR A 197 9.65 14.20 12.10
CA THR A 197 10.54 13.73 13.17
C THR A 197 9.88 12.68 14.05
N SER A 198 10.68 11.90 14.79
CA SER A 198 10.20 10.91 15.76
C SER A 198 9.50 11.50 16.99
N THR A 199 9.48 12.83 17.10
CA THR A 199 8.77 13.60 18.13
C THR A 199 7.62 14.40 17.51
N ALA A 200 6.40 14.24 18.03
CA ALA A 200 5.17 14.92 17.60
C ALA A 200 5.18 16.47 17.79
N SER A 201 6.29 17.06 18.26
CA SER A 201 6.43 18.49 18.54
C SER A 201 7.01 19.31 17.38
N ASN A 202 7.71 18.70 16.43
CA ASN A 202 8.23 19.38 15.24
C ASN A 202 7.25 19.23 14.07
N ILE A 203 6.20 20.04 14.15
CA ILE A 203 5.12 20.07 13.17
C ILE A 203 5.51 21.02 12.04
N THR A 204 5.64 20.49 10.82
CA THR A 204 5.70 21.28 9.59
C THR A 204 4.28 21.46 9.04
N PHE A 205 3.94 22.64 8.53
CA PHE A 205 2.65 22.90 7.90
C PHE A 205 2.86 23.03 6.39
N PRO A 206 2.83 21.93 5.62
CA PRO A 206 2.88 22.02 4.17
C PRO A 206 1.76 22.93 3.67
N SER A 207 2.07 23.75 2.66
CA SER A 207 1.03 24.49 1.93
C SER A 207 0.31 23.51 1.01
N GLY A 208 -0.99 23.39 1.14
CA GLY A 208 -1.81 22.65 0.18
C GLY A 208 -2.66 23.62 -0.65
N SER A 209 -3.10 23.14 -1.80
CA SER A 209 -3.96 23.88 -2.70
C SER A 209 -5.16 23.04 -3.09
N VAL A 210 -6.34 23.65 -3.06
CA VAL A 210 -7.49 23.17 -3.82
C VAL A 210 -7.50 24.03 -5.07
N SER A 211 -7.12 23.47 -6.22
CA SER A 211 -7.10 24.22 -7.46
C SER A 211 -7.82 23.50 -8.60
N ILE A 212 -8.04 24.25 -9.67
CA ILE A 212 -8.37 23.74 -10.99
C ILE A 212 -7.33 24.31 -11.99
N LEU A 213 -6.03 24.42 -11.62
CA LEU A 213 -4.81 24.63 -12.45
C LEU A 213 -3.67 25.42 -11.71
N ASP A 214 -2.42 24.94 -11.88
CA ASP A 214 -1.00 25.40 -11.75
C ASP A 214 -0.60 26.62 -10.86
N ASP A 215 0.63 26.84 -10.32
CA ASP A 215 1.98 26.21 -10.36
C ASP A 215 2.73 26.68 -9.07
N LEU A 216 3.59 25.89 -8.42
CA LEU A 216 4.50 26.33 -7.32
C LEU A 216 5.71 25.38 -7.13
N GLU A 217 6.88 25.93 -6.79
CA GLU A 217 8.21 25.30 -6.79
C GLU A 217 8.59 24.61 -5.46
N HIS A 218 8.03 23.44 -5.13
CA HIS A 218 8.56 22.47 -4.14
C HIS A 218 7.92 21.08 -4.35
N PHE A 219 8.47 20.00 -3.76
CA PHE A 219 7.85 18.67 -3.78
C PHE A 219 6.38 18.74 -3.33
N LYS A 220 5.50 18.18 -4.16
CA LYS A 220 4.05 18.16 -3.94
C LYS A 220 3.47 16.79 -4.26
N GLY A 221 2.43 16.45 -3.52
CA GLY A 221 1.43 15.51 -4.03
C GLY A 221 0.24 16.27 -4.58
N TYR A 222 -0.31 15.73 -5.65
CA TYR A 222 -1.52 16.19 -6.28
C TYR A 222 -2.59 15.10 -6.16
N PHE A 223 -3.84 15.51 -6.01
CA PHE A 223 -4.95 14.58 -6.06
C PHE A 223 -6.15 15.18 -6.79
N CYS A 224 -7.02 14.30 -7.29
CA CYS A 224 -8.33 14.67 -7.79
C CYS A 224 -9.38 13.72 -7.19
N ALA A 225 -10.45 14.29 -6.63
CA ALA A 225 -11.62 13.52 -6.22
C ALA A 225 -12.75 13.68 -7.24
N ARG A 226 -13.29 12.56 -7.74
CA ARG A 226 -14.41 12.52 -8.69
C ARG A 226 -15.54 11.67 -8.12
N PHE A 227 -16.70 12.28 -7.86
CA PHE A 227 -17.92 11.55 -7.48
C PHE A 227 -18.50 10.84 -8.70
N ASN A 228 -19.01 9.62 -8.51
CA ASN A 228 -19.60 8.83 -9.58
C ASN A 228 -20.86 9.51 -10.13
N GLU A 229 -21.11 9.32 -11.43
CA GLU A 229 -22.37 9.69 -12.06
C GLU A 229 -23.56 9.07 -11.30
N GLY A 230 -24.60 9.87 -11.06
CA GLY A 230 -25.78 9.47 -10.27
C GLY A 230 -25.66 9.69 -8.76
N SER A 231 -24.48 10.05 -8.24
CA SER A 231 -24.36 10.47 -6.83
C SER A 231 -25.25 11.69 -6.55
N PRO A 232 -25.83 11.81 -5.34
CA PRO A 232 -26.61 13.00 -4.98
C PRO A 232 -25.75 14.26 -5.17
N LYS A 233 -26.35 15.34 -5.69
CA LYS A 233 -25.59 16.56 -5.98
C LYS A 233 -25.13 17.24 -4.69
N PRO A 234 -23.82 17.39 -4.45
CA PRO A 234 -23.34 18.04 -3.24
C PRO A 234 -23.35 19.56 -3.36
N THR A 235 -23.39 20.23 -2.21
CA THR A 235 -22.83 21.57 -2.02
C THR A 235 -21.40 21.43 -1.52
N TYR A 236 -20.50 22.33 -1.89
CA TYR A 236 -19.09 22.25 -1.48
C TYR A 236 -18.64 23.53 -0.77
N GLY A 237 -17.54 23.42 -0.04
CA GLY A 237 -16.87 24.56 0.57
C GLY A 237 -15.51 24.17 1.11
N VAL A 238 -14.83 25.14 1.69
CA VAL A 238 -13.51 24.93 2.31
C VAL A 238 -13.52 25.39 3.75
N ILE A 239 -12.61 24.82 4.52
CA ILE A 239 -12.33 25.20 5.90
C ILE A 239 -10.84 25.44 5.97
N GLN A 240 -10.46 26.67 6.32
CA GLN A 240 -9.06 27.05 6.47
C GLN A 240 -8.85 27.61 7.87
N ASN A 241 -7.91 27.03 8.61
CA ASN A 241 -7.62 27.42 10.00
C ASN A 241 -8.89 27.47 10.88
N GLY A 242 -9.76 26.46 10.76
CA GLY A 242 -11.05 26.36 11.47
C GLY A 242 -12.14 27.33 10.97
N THR A 243 -11.83 28.25 10.05
CA THR A 243 -12.78 29.20 9.50
C THR A 243 -13.41 28.63 8.24
N LYS A 244 -14.74 28.54 8.23
CA LYS A 244 -15.51 28.00 7.11
C LYS A 244 -15.81 29.10 6.09
N SER A 245 -15.47 28.87 4.83
CA SER A 245 -15.85 29.74 3.72
C SER A 245 -16.58 28.95 2.64
N SER A 246 -17.63 29.57 2.10
CA SER A 246 -18.29 29.04 0.90
C SER A 246 -17.50 29.55 -0.29
N LEU A 247 -17.11 28.67 -1.21
CA LEU A 247 -16.55 29.11 -2.48
C LEU A 247 -17.71 29.65 -3.32
N SER A 248 -17.61 30.89 -3.81
CA SER A 248 -18.53 31.33 -4.86
C SER A 248 -18.24 30.53 -6.14
N PRO A 249 -19.19 30.43 -7.08
CA PRO A 249 -18.93 29.82 -8.39
C PRO A 249 -17.77 30.46 -9.18
N GLN A 250 -17.29 31.63 -8.75
CA GLN A 250 -16.17 32.37 -9.35
C GLN A 250 -14.84 32.11 -8.63
N ASP A 251 -14.86 31.61 -7.39
CA ASP A 251 -13.66 31.28 -6.61
C ASP A 251 -13.12 29.92 -7.04
N LYS A 252 -12.26 29.91 -8.08
CA LYS A 252 -11.77 28.69 -8.71
C LYS A 252 -10.63 27.99 -7.96
N ALA A 253 -10.04 28.62 -6.95
CA ALA A 253 -8.95 28.02 -6.18
C ALA A 253 -8.81 28.67 -4.79
N VAL A 254 -8.41 27.88 -3.80
CA VAL A 254 -7.97 28.35 -2.47
C VAL A 254 -6.67 27.65 -2.12
N GLN A 255 -5.71 28.42 -1.58
CA GLN A 255 -4.40 27.92 -1.18
C GLN A 255 -4.08 28.34 0.25
N GLY A 256 -3.33 27.49 0.94
CA GLY A 256 -2.70 27.81 2.22
C GLY A 256 -2.59 26.62 3.15
N SER A 257 -2.08 26.87 4.36
CA SER A 257 -1.94 25.85 5.39
C SER A 257 -3.27 25.52 6.06
N LEU A 258 -3.35 24.33 6.68
CA LEU A 258 -4.52 23.86 7.44
C LEU A 258 -5.81 23.99 6.63
N LEU A 259 -5.78 23.46 5.42
CA LEU A 259 -6.83 23.57 4.42
C LEU A 259 -7.52 22.23 4.25
N SER A 260 -8.84 22.26 4.38
CA SER A 260 -9.71 21.13 4.07
C SER A 260 -10.81 21.55 3.11
N ALA A 261 -11.19 20.65 2.22
CA ALA A 261 -12.37 20.79 1.37
C ALA A 261 -13.46 19.83 1.86
N TYR A 262 -14.73 20.20 1.74
CA TYR A 262 -15.84 19.29 2.03
C TYR A 262 -16.90 19.33 0.94
N ALA A 263 -17.56 18.18 0.75
CA ALA A 263 -18.76 18.02 -0.06
C ALA A 263 -19.90 17.56 0.85
N ARG A 264 -21.01 18.29 0.85
CA ARG A 264 -22.20 18.02 1.66
C ARG A 264 -23.37 17.64 0.79
N PHE A 265 -24.05 16.57 1.18
CA PHE A 265 -25.10 15.95 0.39
C PHE A 265 -26.46 16.15 1.06
N PRO A 266 -27.55 16.09 0.27
CA PRO A 266 -28.91 16.12 0.81
C PRO A 266 -29.13 14.98 1.80
N THR A 267 -29.92 15.26 2.83
CA THR A 267 -30.37 14.25 3.79
C THR A 267 -31.31 13.26 3.13
N SER A 268 -31.21 11.98 3.48
CA SER A 268 -32.22 10.98 3.09
C SER A 268 -33.59 11.28 3.71
N ALA A 269 -34.67 10.96 2.99
CA ALA A 269 -36.02 11.09 3.51
C ALA A 269 -36.34 10.09 4.64
N SER A 270 -35.57 8.99 4.75
CA SER A 270 -35.73 7.97 5.80
C SER A 270 -34.40 7.28 6.11
N ALA A 271 -34.19 6.88 7.38
CA ALA A 271 -33.06 6.04 7.78
C ALA A 271 -33.05 4.65 7.10
N THR A 272 -34.20 4.21 6.57
CA THR A 272 -34.34 2.94 5.84
C THR A 272 -33.87 3.02 4.38
N GLU A 273 -33.65 4.22 3.85
CA GLU A 273 -33.11 4.46 2.52
C GLU A 273 -31.72 5.10 2.67
N PRO A 274 -30.65 4.30 2.71
CA PRO A 274 -29.32 4.84 2.95
C PRO A 274 -28.88 5.75 1.81
N THR A 275 -28.18 6.84 2.16
CA THR A 275 -27.49 7.65 1.16
C THR A 275 -26.16 7.00 0.83
N VAL A 276 -25.96 6.60 -0.43
CA VAL A 276 -24.71 6.01 -0.91
C VAL A 276 -23.96 7.03 -1.75
N ILE A 277 -22.70 7.27 -1.40
CA ILE A 277 -21.80 8.18 -2.12
C ILE A 277 -20.57 7.38 -2.53
N THR A 278 -20.36 7.26 -3.85
CA THR A 278 -19.17 6.60 -4.40
C THR A 278 -18.31 7.64 -5.09
N LEU A 279 -17.01 7.57 -4.86
CA LEU A 279 -16.03 8.46 -5.49
C LEU A 279 -14.71 7.77 -5.77
N ARG A 280 -13.95 8.40 -6.65
CA ARG A 280 -12.59 8.01 -7.01
C ARG A 280 -11.63 9.10 -6.57
N VAL A 281 -10.49 8.71 -6.01
CA VAL A 281 -9.44 9.66 -5.62
C VAL A 281 -8.15 9.27 -6.33
N GLY A 282 -7.88 9.96 -7.45
CA GLY A 282 -6.63 9.81 -8.19
C GLY A 282 -5.53 10.64 -7.53
N THR A 283 -4.31 10.11 -7.52
CA THR A 283 -3.13 10.76 -6.96
C THR A 283 -2.01 10.86 -7.97
N SER A 284 -1.13 11.84 -7.84
CA SER A 284 0.01 12.10 -8.73
C SER A 284 1.13 12.84 -8.01
N PHE A 285 2.37 12.61 -8.40
CA PHE A 285 3.52 13.46 -8.05
C PHE A 285 3.81 14.52 -9.11
N ILE A 286 3.18 14.43 -10.28
CA ILE A 286 3.41 15.30 -11.43
C ILE A 286 2.48 16.53 -11.41
N SER A 287 1.17 16.33 -11.42
CA SER A 287 0.20 17.44 -11.44
C SER A 287 -1.23 17.01 -11.11
N GLU A 288 -2.12 17.97 -10.84
CA GLU A 288 -3.56 17.69 -10.70
C GLU A 288 -4.17 17.13 -12.00
N GLU A 289 -3.70 17.60 -13.16
CA GLU A 289 -4.15 17.08 -14.45
C GLU A 289 -3.74 15.62 -14.61
N GLN A 290 -2.52 15.25 -14.19
CA GLN A 290 -2.10 13.86 -14.18
C GLN A 290 -2.93 13.02 -13.20
N ALA A 291 -3.23 13.53 -12.00
CA ALA A 291 -4.11 12.83 -11.05
C ALA A 291 -5.51 12.58 -11.65
N ARG A 292 -6.06 13.54 -12.42
CA ARG A 292 -7.31 13.36 -13.19
C ARG A 292 -7.17 12.27 -14.26
N LYS A 293 -6.09 12.32 -15.04
CA LYS A 293 -5.79 11.31 -16.08
C LYS A 293 -5.64 9.91 -15.49
N ASN A 294 -5.07 9.76 -14.29
CA ASN A 294 -4.96 8.48 -13.62
C ASN A 294 -6.35 7.89 -13.33
N ILE A 295 -7.35 8.71 -12.96
CA ILE A 295 -8.75 8.26 -12.83
C ILE A 295 -9.27 7.77 -14.17
N ASP A 296 -9.11 8.58 -15.23
CA ASP A 296 -9.61 8.26 -16.57
C ASP A 296 -9.04 6.95 -17.13
N VAL A 297 -7.81 6.62 -16.78
CA VAL A 297 -7.12 5.40 -17.24
C VAL A 297 -7.41 4.21 -16.33
N GLU A 298 -7.27 4.37 -15.01
CA GLU A 298 -7.30 3.23 -14.09
C GLU A 298 -8.73 2.86 -13.69
N ILE A 299 -9.62 3.83 -13.49
CA ILE A 299 -11.01 3.60 -13.08
C ILE A 299 -11.93 4.61 -13.80
N PRO A 300 -12.13 4.47 -15.12
CA PRO A 300 -13.01 5.38 -15.86
C PRO A 300 -14.44 5.33 -15.32
N ASP A 301 -15.21 6.39 -15.58
CA ASP A 301 -16.67 6.32 -15.48
C ASP A 301 -17.18 5.24 -16.46
N SER A 302 -18.31 4.58 -16.15
CA SER A 302 -18.88 3.47 -16.95
C SER A 302 -18.73 3.74 -18.47
N PRO A 303 -18.30 2.75 -19.27
CA PRO A 303 -17.64 3.04 -20.53
C PRO A 303 -18.56 3.77 -21.52
N PRO A 304 -18.08 4.84 -22.19
CA PRO A 304 -18.66 5.24 -23.47
C PRO A 304 -18.27 4.20 -24.52
N SER A 305 -19.17 3.24 -24.79
CA SER A 305 -19.16 2.30 -25.93
C SER A 305 -18.14 1.14 -25.90
N PRO A 306 -18.43 -0.04 -26.50
CA PRO A 306 -17.78 -1.33 -26.21
C PRO A 306 -16.39 -1.62 -26.80
N SER A 307 -15.59 -0.63 -27.23
CA SER A 307 -14.44 -0.93 -28.11
C SER A 307 -13.04 -0.90 -27.49
N ALA A 308 -12.89 -0.69 -26.17
CA ALA A 308 -11.57 -0.45 -25.57
C ALA A 308 -11.08 -1.52 -24.57
N PHE A 309 -11.89 -2.52 -24.21
CA PHE A 309 -11.43 -3.62 -23.35
C PHE A 309 -11.41 -4.93 -24.15
N LEU A 310 -10.23 -5.55 -24.17
CA LEU A 310 -9.95 -6.78 -24.89
C LEU A 310 -10.94 -7.88 -24.52
N THR A 311 -11.28 -8.60 -25.59
CA THR A 311 -12.20 -9.71 -25.70
C THR A 311 -11.78 -10.91 -24.85
N GLU A 312 -12.32 -11.06 -23.64
CA GLU A 312 -12.58 -12.39 -23.06
C GLU A 312 -13.88 -12.37 -22.27
N SER A 313 -14.85 -13.13 -22.78
CA SER A 313 -16.20 -13.40 -22.26
C SER A 313 -17.16 -12.21 -22.12
N SER A 314 -18.35 -12.37 -22.71
CA SER A 314 -19.51 -11.48 -22.57
C SER A 314 -19.73 -11.04 -21.11
N PRO A 315 -20.32 -9.85 -20.86
CA PRO A 315 -20.79 -9.50 -19.53
C PRO A 315 -21.77 -10.58 -19.06
N THR A 316 -21.30 -11.46 -18.17
CA THR A 316 -22.19 -12.34 -17.41
C THR A 316 -22.98 -11.45 -16.45
N ALA A 317 -24.08 -11.96 -15.91
CA ALA A 317 -24.94 -11.24 -14.97
C ALA A 317 -24.26 -10.88 -13.62
N ASP A 318 -22.92 -10.95 -13.56
CA ASP A 318 -22.08 -10.77 -12.38
C ASP A 318 -21.50 -9.35 -12.40
N GLY A 319 -22.03 -8.45 -11.56
CA GLY A 319 -21.69 -7.02 -11.53
C GLY A 319 -20.20 -6.64 -11.34
N HIS A 320 -19.32 -7.63 -11.12
CA HIS A 320 -17.87 -7.51 -10.99
C HIS A 320 -17.14 -7.25 -12.32
N LEU A 321 -17.80 -7.44 -13.46
CA LEU A 321 -17.18 -7.24 -14.78
C LEU A 321 -17.56 -5.92 -15.45
N VAL A 322 -18.39 -5.09 -14.80
CA VAL A 322 -18.83 -3.80 -15.37
C VAL A 322 -17.73 -2.75 -15.14
N PRO A 323 -17.03 -2.27 -16.20
CA PRO A 323 -15.94 -1.33 -16.01
C PRO A 323 -16.39 -0.06 -15.30
N GLY A 324 -15.55 0.45 -14.41
CA GLY A 324 -15.82 1.66 -13.65
C GLY A 324 -16.63 1.45 -12.37
N THR A 325 -17.19 0.27 -12.09
CA THR A 325 -17.84 -0.02 -10.80
C THR A 325 -16.82 -0.30 -9.69
N PHE A 326 -17.28 -0.15 -8.44
CA PHE A 326 -16.48 -0.47 -7.26
C PHE A 326 -16.12 -1.95 -7.24
N GLU A 327 -17.10 -2.81 -7.54
CA GLU A 327 -16.97 -4.26 -7.65
C GLU A 327 -15.93 -4.67 -8.70
N ASN A 328 -15.91 -4.00 -9.86
CA ASN A 328 -14.91 -4.27 -10.90
C ASN A 328 -13.51 -3.84 -10.50
N THR A 329 -13.40 -2.73 -9.77
CA THR A 329 -12.10 -2.30 -9.23
C THR A 329 -11.57 -3.33 -8.25
N ALA A 330 -12.39 -3.75 -7.28
CA ALA A 330 -12.00 -4.76 -6.29
C ALA A 330 -11.65 -6.12 -6.94
N TYR A 331 -12.41 -6.54 -7.96
CA TYR A 331 -12.09 -7.73 -8.74
C TYR A 331 -10.71 -7.63 -9.41
N ARG A 332 -10.40 -6.52 -10.07
CA ARG A 332 -9.10 -6.33 -10.75
C ARG A 332 -7.93 -6.35 -9.77
N VAL A 333 -8.09 -5.72 -8.60
CA VAL A 333 -7.07 -5.71 -7.54
C VAL A 333 -6.88 -7.11 -6.99
N ARG A 334 -7.97 -7.80 -6.66
CA ARG A 334 -7.91 -9.19 -6.18
C ARG A 334 -7.28 -10.12 -7.22
N LYS A 335 -7.63 -9.96 -8.50
CA LYS A 335 -7.03 -10.72 -9.60
C LYS A 335 -5.51 -10.49 -9.65
N SER A 336 -5.04 -9.24 -9.52
CA SER A 336 -3.60 -8.95 -9.53
C SER A 336 -2.82 -9.66 -8.42
N TRP A 337 -3.43 -9.82 -7.23
CA TRP A 337 -2.86 -10.64 -6.17
C TRP A 337 -2.94 -12.14 -6.49
N ALA A 338 -4.10 -12.62 -6.93
CA ALA A 338 -4.31 -14.02 -7.27
C ALA A 338 -3.36 -14.50 -8.38
N ASP A 339 -3.10 -13.69 -9.40
CA ASP A 339 -2.19 -14.00 -10.51
C ASP A 339 -0.74 -14.27 -10.03
N ILE A 340 -0.34 -13.72 -8.88
CA ILE A 340 0.97 -13.97 -8.26
C ILE A 340 0.88 -15.11 -7.25
N LEU A 341 -0.06 -15.05 -6.30
CA LEU A 341 -0.15 -16.03 -5.21
C LEU A 341 -0.50 -17.44 -5.72
N ASN A 342 -1.29 -17.54 -6.79
CA ASN A 342 -1.64 -18.83 -7.39
C ASN A 342 -0.47 -19.49 -8.15
N ARG A 343 0.69 -18.83 -8.27
CA ARG A 343 1.95 -19.45 -8.75
C ARG A 343 2.52 -20.43 -7.72
N ILE A 344 2.07 -20.35 -6.46
CA ILE A 344 2.55 -21.18 -5.35
C ILE A 344 1.54 -22.29 -5.03
N ASP A 345 2.00 -23.53 -5.05
CA ASP A 345 1.24 -24.68 -4.53
C ASP A 345 1.78 -25.09 -3.16
N LEU A 346 1.08 -24.66 -2.10
CA LEU A 346 1.46 -24.96 -0.71
C LEU A 346 0.90 -26.32 -0.28
N LYS A 347 1.79 -27.27 0.01
CA LYS A 347 1.41 -28.60 0.53
C LYS A 347 1.67 -28.72 2.01
N LEU A 348 0.65 -29.17 2.75
CA LEU A 348 0.77 -29.55 4.15
C LEU A 348 1.00 -31.05 4.25
N TYR A 349 2.09 -31.43 4.92
CA TYR A 349 2.35 -32.83 5.26
C TYR A 349 1.86 -33.08 6.67
N LEU A 350 0.68 -33.67 6.78
CA LEU A 350 0.15 -34.14 8.05
C LEU A 350 0.93 -35.40 8.47
N ASN A 351 1.38 -35.48 9.72
CA ASN A 351 1.92 -36.73 10.26
C ASN A 351 0.90 -37.85 10.09
N ASP A 352 1.33 -39.07 9.72
CA ASP A 352 0.46 -40.23 9.37
C ASP A 352 -0.64 -40.57 10.41
N SER A 353 -0.49 -40.09 11.64
CA SER A 353 -1.46 -40.24 12.74
C SER A 353 -2.57 -39.19 12.78
N ALA A 354 -2.47 -38.10 12.01
CA ALA A 354 -3.42 -36.99 11.99
C ALA A 354 -4.36 -37.10 10.78
N ALA A 355 -5.65 -37.37 11.05
CA ALA A 355 -6.68 -37.50 10.01
C ALA A 355 -7.16 -36.15 9.44
N THR A 356 -6.83 -35.02 10.08
CA THR A 356 -7.27 -33.67 9.71
C THR A 356 -6.22 -32.63 10.07
N ALA A 357 -6.19 -31.51 9.36
CA ALA A 357 -5.35 -30.36 9.67
C ALA A 357 -5.59 -29.84 11.11
N SER A 358 -4.51 -29.50 11.80
CA SER A 358 -4.53 -28.93 13.13
C SER A 358 -4.79 -27.42 13.08
N PRO A 359 -5.22 -26.79 14.20
CA PRO A 359 -5.26 -25.33 14.30
C PRO A 359 -3.90 -24.66 14.03
N ARG A 360 -2.79 -25.36 14.31
CA ARG A 360 -1.46 -24.85 14.02
C ARG A 360 -1.20 -24.76 12.53
N ASP A 361 -1.65 -25.74 11.76
CA ASP A 361 -1.49 -25.77 10.30
C ASP A 361 -2.22 -24.60 9.64
N PHE A 362 -3.36 -24.17 10.18
CA PHE A 362 -4.04 -22.95 9.74
C PHE A 362 -3.20 -21.70 10.00
N VAL A 363 -2.64 -21.57 11.22
CA VAL A 363 -1.78 -20.43 11.59
C VAL A 363 -0.53 -20.37 10.73
N ASP A 364 0.11 -21.51 10.44
CA ASP A 364 1.31 -21.55 9.62
C ASP A 364 1.01 -21.14 8.17
N GLN A 365 -0.10 -21.61 7.58
CA GLN A 365 -0.52 -21.16 6.25
C GLN A 365 -0.85 -19.66 6.22
N GLN A 366 -1.60 -19.17 7.21
CA GLN A 366 -1.93 -17.75 7.33
C GLN A 366 -0.67 -16.88 7.46
N THR A 367 0.30 -17.34 8.25
CA THR A 367 1.61 -16.66 8.39
C THR A 367 2.37 -16.64 7.08
N PHE A 368 2.44 -17.79 6.39
CA PHE A 368 3.11 -17.92 5.11
C PHE A 368 2.52 -16.98 4.05
N TRP A 369 1.22 -17.05 3.78
CA TRP A 369 0.58 -16.24 2.75
C TRP A 369 0.60 -14.75 3.08
N THR A 370 0.47 -14.39 4.36
CA THR A 370 0.60 -12.99 4.78
C THR A 370 2.02 -12.47 4.56
N ALA A 371 3.05 -13.26 4.87
CA ALA A 371 4.43 -12.88 4.60
C ALA A 371 4.68 -12.66 3.10
N ILE A 372 4.17 -13.53 2.22
CA ILE A 372 4.27 -13.34 0.76
C ILE A 372 3.62 -12.02 0.31
N VAL A 373 2.45 -11.67 0.85
CA VAL A 373 1.80 -10.39 0.50
C VAL A 373 2.65 -9.19 0.95
N HIS A 374 3.30 -9.26 2.12
CA HIS A 374 4.15 -8.18 2.60
C HIS A 374 5.40 -7.96 1.73
N THR A 375 6.00 -9.01 1.13
CA THR A 375 7.19 -8.89 0.25
C THR A 375 6.89 -8.37 -1.16
N LEU A 376 5.62 -8.11 -1.47
CA LEU A 376 5.16 -7.66 -2.79
C LEU A 376 4.53 -6.26 -2.71
N GLN A 377 4.73 -5.53 -1.62
CA GLN A 377 4.28 -4.14 -1.48
C GLN A 377 5.34 -3.13 -1.90
N PHE A 378 6.63 -3.50 -1.84
CA PHE A 378 7.75 -2.58 -2.04
C PHE A 378 8.81 -3.15 -2.98
N PRO A 379 9.57 -2.29 -3.67
CA PRO A 379 9.37 -0.83 -3.79
C PRO A 379 8.08 -0.50 -4.56
N THR A 380 7.46 0.64 -4.28
CA THR A 380 6.21 1.04 -4.96
C THR A 380 6.49 1.73 -6.28
N GLU A 381 5.59 1.56 -7.25
CA GLU A 381 5.59 2.33 -8.49
C GLU A 381 5.64 3.84 -8.20
N GLN A 382 6.44 4.60 -8.95
CA GLN A 382 6.53 6.06 -8.91
C GLN A 382 6.14 6.68 -10.26
N HIS A 383 6.31 5.94 -11.35
CA HIS A 383 5.91 6.37 -12.69
C HIS A 383 4.40 6.53 -12.81
N GLU A 384 3.98 7.36 -13.75
CA GLU A 384 2.59 7.64 -14.08
C GLU A 384 2.45 7.59 -15.61
N ARG A 385 2.26 6.36 -16.13
CA ARG A 385 2.44 6.00 -17.55
C ARG A 385 3.92 6.13 -17.95
N ASN A 386 4.22 6.79 -19.05
CA ASN A 386 5.56 6.91 -19.62
C ASN A 386 6.35 8.10 -19.02
N ARG A 387 6.09 8.49 -17.78
CA ARG A 387 6.79 9.62 -17.12
C ARG A 387 6.75 9.51 -15.61
N TYR A 388 7.66 10.18 -14.92
CA TYR A 388 7.69 10.26 -13.45
C TYR A 388 8.24 11.60 -13.00
N TYR A 389 7.82 12.06 -11.82
CA TYR A 389 8.48 13.17 -11.14
C TYR A 389 9.67 12.63 -10.34
N SER A 390 10.85 13.23 -10.46
CA SER A 390 12.02 12.91 -9.64
C SER A 390 12.17 13.90 -8.48
N GLY A 391 12.33 13.35 -7.27
CA GLY A 391 12.66 14.14 -6.09
C GLY A 391 14.11 14.61 -6.04
N TYR A 392 15.01 14.06 -6.87
CA TYR A 392 16.43 14.39 -6.86
C TYR A 392 16.74 15.73 -7.53
N ASP A 393 16.09 15.99 -8.67
CA ASP A 393 16.28 17.21 -9.46
C ASP A 393 15.03 18.09 -9.56
N ASN A 394 13.91 17.64 -8.96
CA ASN A 394 12.62 18.33 -8.96
C ASN A 394 12.08 18.54 -10.39
N GLN A 395 12.34 17.58 -11.30
CA GLN A 395 11.85 17.58 -12.69
C GLN A 395 10.97 16.38 -13.00
N VAL A 396 10.18 16.51 -14.07
CA VAL A 396 9.43 15.40 -14.66
C VAL A 396 10.26 14.81 -15.79
N HIS A 397 10.55 13.52 -15.68
CA HIS A 397 11.30 12.74 -16.66
C HIS A 397 10.36 11.89 -17.49
N GLU A 398 10.65 11.79 -18.79
CA GLU A 398 9.95 10.91 -19.71
C GLU A 398 10.65 9.54 -19.75
N LEU A 399 9.85 8.50 -19.86
CA LEU A 399 10.25 7.10 -20.01
C LEU A 399 9.89 6.64 -21.43
N GLU A 400 10.60 5.62 -21.90
CA GLU A 400 10.15 4.88 -23.08
C GLU A 400 8.80 4.19 -22.82
N GLU A 401 8.12 3.78 -23.89
CA GLU A 401 6.85 3.06 -23.76
C GLU A 401 7.06 1.76 -22.95
N GLY A 402 6.30 1.62 -21.87
CA GLY A 402 6.45 0.50 -20.93
C GLY A 402 7.59 0.65 -19.93
N GLY A 403 8.34 1.76 -19.95
CA GLY A 403 9.35 2.05 -18.94
C GLY A 403 8.73 2.28 -17.55
N GLU A 404 9.49 1.91 -16.53
CA GLU A 404 9.03 1.95 -15.14
C GLU A 404 9.99 2.75 -14.26
N SER A 405 9.44 3.40 -13.24
CA SER A 405 10.18 4.05 -12.15
C SER A 405 9.53 3.72 -10.81
N TYR A 406 10.34 3.63 -9.74
CA TYR A 406 9.99 3.11 -8.42
C TYR A 406 10.59 3.95 -7.28
N THR A 407 9.97 3.84 -6.11
CA THR A 407 10.37 4.50 -4.85
C THR A 407 10.05 3.63 -3.64
N GLY A 408 10.47 4.04 -2.44
CA GLY A 408 10.27 3.28 -1.21
C GLY A 408 11.28 2.15 -1.08
N TYR A 409 12.50 2.40 -1.51
CA TYR A 409 13.58 1.43 -1.45
C TYR A 409 14.13 1.37 -0.02
N SER A 410 14.01 0.21 0.64
CA SER A 410 14.61 -0.07 1.94
C SER A 410 15.86 -0.93 1.78
N ILE A 411 16.81 -0.49 0.95
CA ILE A 411 17.84 -1.37 0.35
C ILE A 411 18.70 -2.04 1.40
N TRP A 412 19.04 -1.33 2.49
CA TRP A 412 19.79 -1.93 3.58
C TRP A 412 19.11 -3.16 4.15
N ASP A 413 17.79 -3.36 4.05
CA ASP A 413 17.10 -4.57 4.50
C ASP A 413 16.88 -5.55 3.33
N THR A 414 16.31 -5.04 2.23
CA THR A 414 15.77 -5.87 1.14
C THR A 414 16.83 -6.66 0.40
N PHE A 415 18.09 -6.22 0.41
CA PHE A 415 19.20 -6.95 -0.24
C PHE A 415 19.45 -8.34 0.33
N ARG A 416 19.05 -8.61 1.59
CA ARG A 416 19.30 -9.91 2.24
C ARG A 416 18.48 -11.05 1.66
N ALA A 417 17.24 -10.79 1.24
CA ALA A 417 16.29 -11.85 0.92
C ALA A 417 15.18 -11.41 -0.04
N GLU A 418 14.64 -10.20 0.13
CA GLU A 418 13.48 -9.75 -0.64
C GLU A 418 13.78 -9.62 -2.14
N TRP A 419 14.97 -9.15 -2.51
CA TRP A 419 15.34 -9.09 -3.93
C TRP A 419 15.54 -10.45 -4.57
N ALA A 420 16.20 -11.38 -3.89
CA ALA A 420 16.32 -12.75 -4.37
C ALA A 420 14.93 -13.39 -4.54
N TRP A 421 14.02 -13.11 -3.61
CA TRP A 421 12.61 -13.48 -3.72
C TRP A 421 11.93 -12.83 -4.94
N GLN A 422 12.09 -11.53 -5.15
CA GLN A 422 11.47 -10.82 -6.29
C GLN A 422 12.02 -11.30 -7.63
N ILE A 423 13.32 -11.59 -7.74
CA ILE A 423 13.91 -12.16 -8.96
C ILE A 423 13.28 -13.51 -9.30
N LEU A 424 12.94 -14.31 -8.28
CA LEU A 424 12.33 -15.63 -8.48
C LEU A 424 10.83 -15.54 -8.82
N PHE A 425 10.09 -14.63 -8.17
CA PHE A 425 8.62 -14.62 -8.21
C PHE A 425 8.00 -13.57 -9.11
N VAL A 426 8.68 -12.43 -9.27
CA VAL A 426 8.26 -11.33 -10.14
C VAL A 426 9.44 -10.86 -11.02
N PRO A 427 10.12 -11.79 -11.75
CA PRO A 427 11.26 -11.45 -12.59
C PRO A 427 10.94 -10.34 -13.60
N GLU A 428 9.67 -10.24 -14.03
CA GLU A 428 9.16 -9.21 -14.92
C GLU A 428 9.40 -7.77 -14.41
N ARG A 429 9.54 -7.56 -13.10
CA ARG A 429 9.75 -6.24 -12.50
C ARG A 429 11.21 -5.85 -12.35
N ILE A 430 12.12 -6.82 -12.33
CA ILE A 430 13.56 -6.57 -12.05
C ILE A 430 14.19 -5.57 -13.02
N PRO A 431 13.92 -5.61 -14.35
CA PRO A 431 14.44 -4.60 -15.26
C PRO A 431 14.05 -3.18 -14.86
N GLY A 432 12.77 -2.95 -14.54
CA GLY A 432 12.26 -1.64 -14.12
C GLY A 432 12.83 -1.19 -12.77
N LEU A 433 13.04 -2.12 -11.82
CA LEU A 433 13.69 -1.81 -10.55
C LEU A 433 15.12 -1.31 -10.74
N VAL A 434 15.91 -2.01 -11.57
CA VAL A 434 17.30 -1.62 -11.86
C VAL A 434 17.32 -0.31 -12.65
N GLN A 435 16.50 -0.19 -13.70
CA GLN A 435 16.39 1.03 -14.49
C GLN A 435 16.07 2.26 -13.62
N SER A 436 15.15 2.11 -12.66
CA SER A 436 14.83 3.19 -11.71
C SER A 436 16.01 3.58 -10.83
N MET A 437 16.84 2.63 -10.37
CA MET A 437 18.04 2.95 -9.59
C MET A 437 19.09 3.67 -10.45
N LEU A 438 19.21 3.31 -11.73
CA LEU A 438 20.12 3.98 -12.66
C LEU A 438 19.63 5.39 -13.04
N ALA A 439 18.32 5.61 -13.08
CA ALA A 439 17.73 6.94 -13.20
C ALA A 439 18.08 7.79 -11.96
N ASP A 440 17.91 7.24 -10.75
CA ASP A 440 18.32 7.90 -9.52
C ASP A 440 19.82 8.26 -9.53
N TYR A 441 20.68 7.39 -10.07
CA TYR A 441 22.11 7.67 -10.26
C TYR A 441 22.35 8.84 -11.22
N LYS A 442 21.64 8.90 -12.35
CA LYS A 442 21.77 10.01 -13.32
C LYS A 442 21.33 11.35 -12.74
N GLU A 443 20.27 11.34 -11.95
CA GLU A 443 19.60 12.54 -11.43
C GLU A 443 20.22 13.04 -10.12
N GLY A 444 20.51 12.12 -9.20
CA GLY A 444 21.06 12.40 -7.87
C GLY A 444 22.58 12.21 -7.77
N GLY A 445 23.20 11.59 -8.77
CA GLY A 445 24.63 11.32 -8.84
C GLY A 445 25.10 10.07 -8.07
N TRP A 446 24.21 9.32 -7.42
CA TRP A 446 24.52 8.12 -6.64
C TRP A 446 23.40 7.11 -6.75
N LEU A 447 23.72 5.82 -6.60
CA LEU A 447 22.66 4.81 -6.43
C LEU A 447 21.92 5.06 -5.11
N PRO A 448 20.61 4.74 -5.05
CA PRO A 448 19.84 4.93 -3.83
C PRO A 448 20.35 4.00 -2.73
N ILE A 449 20.28 4.46 -1.48
CA ILE A 449 20.46 3.67 -0.27
C ILE A 449 19.09 3.45 0.36
N TRP A 450 18.30 4.52 0.50
CA TRP A 450 17.04 4.46 1.21
C TRP A 450 16.07 5.55 0.71
N LYS A 451 15.70 5.43 -0.57
CA LYS A 451 14.87 6.41 -1.28
C LYS A 451 13.40 6.37 -0.86
N ASN A 452 12.86 7.52 -0.45
CA ASN A 452 11.44 7.81 -0.34
C ASN A 452 11.11 9.08 -1.13
N VAL A 453 10.84 8.93 -2.42
CA VAL A 453 10.75 9.95 -3.48
C VAL A 453 12.10 10.62 -3.76
N VAL A 454 12.84 10.93 -2.69
CA VAL A 454 14.23 11.40 -2.68
C VAL A 454 15.02 10.58 -1.65
N GLU A 455 16.34 10.60 -1.75
CA GLU A 455 17.23 9.91 -0.82
C GLU A 455 17.09 10.44 0.62
N THR A 456 17.16 9.54 1.60
CA THR A 456 17.10 9.85 3.03
C THR A 456 18.42 9.59 3.76
N ASN A 457 19.35 8.85 3.14
CA ASN A 457 20.62 8.39 3.72
C ASN A 457 20.45 7.61 5.04
N ILE A 458 19.33 6.91 5.19
CA ILE A 458 19.07 6.04 6.34
C ILE A 458 19.82 4.72 6.18
N MET A 459 20.31 4.18 7.30
CA MET A 459 21.18 3.00 7.40
C MET A 459 22.59 3.20 6.81
N VAL A 460 23.24 2.13 6.35
CA VAL A 460 24.66 2.11 5.95
C VAL A 460 24.86 1.29 4.68
N GLY A 461 26.03 1.44 4.05
CA GLY A 461 26.46 0.63 2.92
C GLY A 461 25.81 1.00 1.59
N LYS A 462 26.27 0.34 0.53
CA LYS A 462 25.91 0.64 -0.87
C LYS A 462 25.22 -0.51 -1.59
N HIS A 463 24.23 -1.12 -0.92
CA HIS A 463 23.71 -2.43 -1.33
C HIS A 463 22.90 -2.46 -2.64
N ALA A 464 22.65 -1.33 -3.31
CA ALA A 464 22.06 -1.34 -4.66
C ALA A 464 22.90 -2.15 -5.66
N ASP A 465 24.22 -2.17 -5.45
CA ASP A 465 25.16 -2.99 -6.19
C ASP A 465 24.82 -4.50 -6.17
N SER A 466 24.30 -5.00 -5.05
CA SER A 466 23.93 -6.41 -4.89
C SER A 466 22.79 -6.81 -5.80
N LEU A 467 21.74 -5.98 -5.95
CA LEU A 467 20.65 -6.26 -6.89
C LEU A 467 21.16 -6.23 -8.33
N ILE A 468 21.93 -5.19 -8.68
CA ILE A 468 22.45 -4.98 -10.02
C ILE A 468 23.34 -6.16 -10.43
N ALA A 469 24.26 -6.56 -9.56
CA ALA A 469 25.13 -7.70 -9.82
C ALA A 469 24.35 -9.00 -9.96
N GLU A 470 23.39 -9.27 -9.06
CA GLU A 470 22.54 -10.45 -9.17
C GLU A 470 21.73 -10.47 -10.47
N ALA A 471 21.19 -9.32 -10.89
CA ALA A 471 20.44 -9.19 -12.14
C ALA A 471 21.36 -9.48 -13.35
N VAL A 472 22.58 -8.97 -13.36
CA VAL A 472 23.57 -9.25 -14.42
C VAL A 472 23.96 -10.73 -14.45
N LEU A 473 24.28 -11.33 -13.30
CA LEU A 473 24.67 -12.74 -13.20
C LEU A 473 23.55 -13.70 -13.63
N LYS A 474 22.29 -13.33 -13.34
CA LYS A 474 21.10 -14.09 -13.76
C LYS A 474 20.62 -13.71 -15.17
N ASN A 475 21.42 -12.95 -15.92
CA ASN A 475 21.16 -12.52 -17.30
C ASN A 475 19.83 -11.77 -17.48
N VAL A 476 19.42 -10.99 -16.49
CA VAL A 476 18.34 -10.02 -16.65
C VAL A 476 18.77 -8.96 -17.68
N THR A 477 17.82 -8.55 -18.53
CA THR A 477 18.02 -7.55 -19.58
C THR A 477 16.98 -6.43 -19.44
N GLY A 478 17.06 -5.38 -20.25
CA GLY A 478 16.14 -4.23 -20.17
C GLY A 478 16.68 -3.04 -19.36
N PHE A 479 17.98 -3.03 -19.04
CA PHE A 479 18.68 -1.89 -18.45
C PHE A 479 20.09 -1.73 -19.07
N ASP A 480 20.62 -0.51 -19.01
CA ASP A 480 21.94 -0.15 -19.52
C ASP A 480 23.05 -0.72 -18.61
N ARG A 481 23.78 -1.73 -19.09
CA ARG A 481 24.78 -2.47 -18.30
C ARG A 481 26.05 -1.66 -18.08
N GLU A 482 26.44 -0.85 -19.05
CA GLU A 482 27.59 0.04 -18.99
C GLU A 482 27.35 1.13 -17.94
N LEU A 483 26.17 1.74 -17.95
CA LEU A 483 25.75 2.69 -16.92
C LEU A 483 25.64 2.03 -15.54
N ALA A 484 25.14 0.80 -15.48
CA ALA A 484 25.06 0.05 -14.23
C ALA A 484 26.44 -0.20 -13.63
N TRP A 485 27.42 -0.59 -14.45
CA TRP A 485 28.81 -0.75 -14.01
C TRP A 485 29.43 0.58 -13.58
N GLU A 486 29.20 1.66 -14.33
CA GLU A 486 29.67 3.00 -13.95
C GLU A 486 29.14 3.40 -12.57
N ALA A 487 27.83 3.23 -12.33
CA ALA A 487 27.16 3.58 -11.09
C ALA A 487 27.70 2.76 -9.91
N VAL A 488 27.77 1.43 -10.05
CA VAL A 488 28.31 0.52 -9.02
C VAL A 488 29.78 0.84 -8.72
N TRP A 489 30.58 1.08 -9.76
CA TRP A 489 31.99 1.40 -9.60
C TRP A 489 32.18 2.71 -8.82
N LYS A 490 31.39 3.74 -9.11
CA LYS A 490 31.45 5.01 -8.39
C LYS A 490 31.07 4.83 -6.92
N ASP A 491 29.95 4.15 -6.64
CA ASP A 491 29.47 3.90 -5.27
C ASP A 491 30.53 3.17 -4.43
N ALA A 492 31.30 2.25 -5.03
CA ALA A 492 32.34 1.49 -4.36
C ALA A 492 33.70 2.23 -4.20
N THR A 493 33.99 3.23 -5.02
CA THR A 493 35.34 3.83 -5.11
C THR A 493 35.43 5.30 -4.76
N VAL A 494 34.30 6.01 -4.73
CA VAL A 494 34.25 7.43 -4.43
C VAL A 494 33.61 7.62 -3.04
N PRO A 495 34.34 8.15 -2.04
CA PRO A 495 33.77 8.41 -0.74
C PRO A 495 32.71 9.52 -0.81
N PRO A 496 31.64 9.45 0.00
CA PRO A 496 30.67 10.54 0.11
C PRO A 496 31.34 11.84 0.56
N LYS A 497 30.81 12.98 0.12
CA LYS A 497 31.16 14.28 0.71
C LYS A 497 30.60 14.32 2.13
N ASP A 498 31.42 14.78 3.08
CA ASP A 498 31.05 14.90 4.50
C ASP A 498 30.68 13.57 5.20
N ASP A 499 31.36 12.47 4.86
CA ASP A 499 31.27 11.22 5.65
C ASP A 499 31.88 11.42 7.05
N LEU A 500 31.02 11.74 8.00
CA LEU A 500 31.37 11.90 9.42
C LEU A 500 31.36 10.57 10.18
N THR A 501 30.92 9.46 9.57
CA THR A 501 30.63 8.21 10.27
C THR A 501 31.80 7.25 10.30
N GLY A 502 32.75 7.32 9.35
CA GLY A 502 33.94 6.45 9.34
C GLY A 502 33.62 4.95 9.26
N PHE A 503 32.37 4.60 8.93
CA PHE A 503 31.84 3.24 8.76
C PHE A 503 31.39 3.06 7.30
N ASP A 504 32.37 3.00 6.40
CA ASP A 504 32.13 2.62 5.02
C ASP A 504 32.06 1.08 4.94
N LEU A 505 30.84 0.56 4.80
CA LEU A 505 30.56 -0.84 4.49
C LEU A 505 30.42 -0.94 2.97
N HIS A 506 31.55 -1.16 2.30
CA HIS A 506 31.54 -1.43 0.86
C HIS A 506 31.34 -2.93 0.65
N THR A 507 30.24 -3.29 -0.02
CA THR A 507 30.23 -4.49 -0.83
C THR A 507 30.97 -4.12 -2.11
N VAL A 508 31.98 -4.87 -2.49
CA VAL A 508 32.62 -4.71 -3.81
C VAL A 508 32.36 -5.99 -4.57
N ILE A 509 31.51 -5.90 -5.59
CA ILE A 509 31.28 -6.97 -6.55
C ILE A 509 32.06 -6.63 -7.82
N MET A 510 33.20 -7.29 -8.01
CA MET A 510 33.99 -7.15 -9.23
C MET A 510 33.45 -8.14 -10.26
N LEU A 511 32.76 -7.64 -11.29
CA LEU A 511 32.35 -8.44 -12.44
C LEU A 511 33.44 -8.32 -13.50
N ASN A 512 34.25 -9.37 -13.68
CA ASN A 512 35.22 -9.44 -14.77
C ASN A 512 34.62 -10.24 -15.94
N ASP A 513 34.66 -9.64 -17.14
CA ASP A 513 34.25 -10.23 -18.43
C ASP A 513 35.19 -11.34 -18.94
N VAL A 514 35.98 -11.92 -18.05
CA VAL A 514 36.99 -12.92 -18.37
C VAL A 514 36.75 -14.08 -17.43
N GLY A 515 36.15 -15.14 -17.97
CA GLY A 515 35.83 -16.34 -17.21
C GLY A 515 36.97 -16.77 -16.28
N LEU A 516 36.56 -17.21 -15.08
CA LEU A 516 37.30 -17.72 -13.93
C LEU A 516 37.26 -16.80 -12.69
N ASP A 517 36.53 -17.29 -11.69
CA ASP A 517 36.45 -16.94 -10.27
C ASP A 517 35.77 -15.61 -9.85
N GLU A 518 34.54 -15.75 -9.36
CA GLU A 518 33.74 -14.71 -8.68
C GLU A 518 34.27 -14.45 -7.26
N TYR A 519 34.46 -13.17 -6.89
CA TYR A 519 34.75 -12.77 -5.50
C TYR A 519 33.78 -11.67 -5.06
N ILE A 520 32.93 -11.97 -4.07
CA ILE A 520 32.24 -10.97 -3.25
C ILE A 520 33.13 -10.68 -2.04
N THR A 521 33.64 -9.45 -1.91
CA THR A 521 34.43 -9.05 -0.74
C THR A 521 33.64 -8.07 0.12
N TYR A 522 33.42 -8.41 1.38
CA TYR A 522 32.90 -7.50 2.40
C TYR A 522 34.07 -6.86 3.15
N SER A 523 34.19 -5.53 3.14
CA SER A 523 35.14 -4.82 4.01
C SER A 523 34.40 -4.03 5.09
N LEU A 524 34.51 -4.48 6.33
CA LEU A 524 34.11 -3.72 7.52
C LEU A 524 35.30 -2.89 7.98
N LYS A 525 35.28 -1.57 7.74
CA LYS A 525 36.30 -0.67 8.26
C LYS A 525 35.89 -0.18 9.66
N TYR A 526 36.57 -0.65 10.71
CA TYR A 526 36.46 -0.11 12.08
C TYR A 526 37.61 0.87 12.37
N PRO A 527 37.34 2.08 12.92
CA PRO A 527 38.41 3.01 13.24
C PRO A 527 39.02 2.67 14.61
N ARG A 528 40.10 1.87 14.61
CA ARG A 528 41.30 1.87 15.50
C ARG A 528 41.84 0.46 15.72
N ALA A 529 42.61 -0.04 14.77
CA ALA A 529 43.73 -0.92 15.04
C ALA A 529 44.81 -0.72 13.97
N LYS A 530 46.06 -0.54 14.41
CA LYS A 530 47.23 -0.41 13.55
C LYS A 530 47.45 -1.71 12.75
N TYR A 531 47.63 -1.57 11.43
CA TYR A 531 48.22 -2.50 10.46
C TYR A 531 47.83 -4.00 10.49
N THR A 532 47.20 -4.49 9.42
CA THR A 532 47.77 -5.51 8.51
C THR A 532 46.80 -5.79 7.35
N THR A 533 47.19 -5.47 6.12
CA THR A 533 46.63 -6.11 4.93
C THR A 533 47.00 -7.59 4.98
N ARG A 534 46.06 -8.42 5.45
CA ARG A 534 46.18 -9.87 5.32
C ARG A 534 45.37 -10.28 4.10
N SER A 535 46.03 -10.30 2.95
CA SER A 535 45.57 -11.10 1.81
C SER A 535 45.52 -12.54 2.29
N VAL A 536 44.33 -13.14 2.36
CA VAL A 536 44.21 -14.59 2.51
C VAL A 536 44.48 -15.19 1.13
N SER A 537 45.76 -15.24 0.77
CA SER A 537 46.24 -16.11 -0.30
C SER A 537 46.62 -17.46 0.32
N SER A 538 46.21 -18.53 -0.34
CA SER A 538 46.61 -19.94 -0.15
C SER A 538 45.98 -20.74 1.01
N SER A 539 45.05 -21.63 0.64
CA SER A 539 44.98 -23.03 1.11
C SER A 539 43.90 -23.81 0.32
N PRO A 540 44.16 -25.04 -0.18
CA PRO A 540 43.25 -25.80 -1.06
C PRO A 540 42.10 -26.52 -0.32
N HIS A 541 41.61 -25.96 0.79
CA HIS A 541 40.47 -26.51 1.52
C HIS A 541 39.35 -25.48 1.55
N SER A 542 38.52 -25.57 0.53
CA SER A 542 37.23 -24.91 0.37
C SER A 542 36.32 -25.22 1.55
N HIS A 543 36.16 -24.26 2.46
CA HIS A 543 34.90 -24.11 3.15
C HIS A 543 34.01 -23.23 2.27
N LEU A 544 33.27 -23.90 1.38
CA LEU A 544 32.08 -23.35 0.75
C LEU A 544 31.17 -22.85 1.87
N TYR A 545 30.98 -21.54 1.98
CA TYR A 545 29.73 -21.05 2.53
C TYR A 545 28.67 -21.24 1.44
N SER A 546 28.26 -22.50 1.26
CA SER A 546 26.90 -22.77 0.80
C SER A 546 26.00 -22.08 1.82
N VAL A 547 25.12 -21.19 1.37
CA VAL A 547 23.90 -20.92 2.13
C VAL A 547 23.29 -22.28 2.38
N PRO A 548 23.19 -22.77 3.63
CA PRO A 548 22.42 -23.97 3.87
C PRO A 548 21.01 -23.61 3.41
N LEU A 549 20.48 -24.33 2.43
CA LEU A 549 19.04 -24.52 2.34
C LEU A 549 18.64 -24.91 3.76
N CYS A 550 17.96 -24.01 4.45
CA CYS A 550 17.51 -24.25 5.80
C CYS A 550 16.68 -25.54 5.74
N SER A 551 17.20 -26.64 6.30
CA SER A 551 16.34 -27.78 6.60
C SER A 551 15.40 -27.27 7.69
N LEU A 552 14.19 -26.89 7.27
CA LEU A 552 13.05 -26.85 8.15
C LEU A 552 12.78 -28.30 8.53
N ASP A 553 13.46 -28.76 9.59
CA ASP A 553 12.92 -29.83 10.41
C ASP A 553 11.56 -29.28 10.91
N ASP A 554 10.51 -29.96 10.47
CA ASP A 554 9.08 -29.62 10.52
C ASP A 554 8.52 -28.77 9.34
N GLY A 555 8.22 -29.47 8.23
CA GLY A 555 6.82 -29.60 7.79
C GLY A 555 6.30 -28.80 6.58
N ILE A 556 7.10 -27.96 5.90
CA ILE A 556 6.61 -27.21 4.72
C ILE A 556 7.60 -27.28 3.56
N THR A 557 7.15 -27.76 2.40
CA THR A 557 7.90 -27.77 1.13
C THR A 557 7.13 -26.94 0.09
N ILE A 558 7.84 -26.07 -0.63
CA ILE A 558 7.29 -25.19 -1.68
C ILE A 558 7.80 -25.69 -3.03
N THR A 559 6.88 -25.98 -3.96
CA THR A 559 7.22 -26.35 -5.35
C THR A 559 6.73 -25.27 -6.29
N LEU A 560 7.62 -24.72 -7.12
CA LEU A 560 7.29 -23.76 -8.17
C LEU A 560 6.86 -24.50 -9.43
N LEU A 561 5.69 -24.15 -9.97
CA LEU A 561 5.22 -24.63 -11.27
C LEU A 561 5.69 -23.64 -12.34
N GLY A 562 6.71 -24.03 -13.12
CA GLY A 562 7.13 -23.28 -14.30
C GLY A 562 6.10 -23.43 -15.42
N GLY A 563 5.58 -22.31 -15.92
CA GLY A 563 4.93 -22.24 -17.23
C GLY A 563 6.00 -22.02 -18.31
N GLU A 564 5.82 -22.69 -19.46
CA GLU A 564 6.72 -22.66 -20.62
C GLU A 564 7.00 -21.27 -21.20
#